data_AF-A0A411ZX80-F1
#
_entry.id   AF-A0A411ZX80-F1
#
_cell.length_a   1.000
_cell.length_b   1.000
_cell.length_c   1.000
_cell.angle_alpha   90.00
_cell.angle_beta   90.00
_cell.angle_gamma   90.00
#
_symmetry.space_group_name_H-M   'P 1'
#
loop_
_entity.id
_entity.type
_entity.pdbx_description
1 polymer ?
#
loop_
_entity_poly.entity_id
_entity_poly.type
_entity_poly.pdbx_seq_one_letter_code
_entity_poly.pdbx_strand_id
1 'polypeptide(L)'
;MYKKLFINKTLQNNEFKQIISLLEQKNISISFVETKTDFTDKDNALFIGINAQDSDLAQELNIDFALATWSCHDFKHIQAKYYFRQPYDILNTLTMIEKPYINHKWLTTAMEMQFIAQAGLAYTKDDFDYERFTRLSEMAAEIMSEYVDLPVEKVKTLFCNETGYQTPKLDTRSVIFKDDKILLVKERDGRWSLPGGWVDVNQSICDNLIKEAKEEAGLDVVPTRLIAIHDRNRHNVPLYAYGITKIFMLCEVVSGKFNQNIETSDSAYFTLDNLPNLSLGKNTKEQIELCFAAYKDKNWIPVID
;
A
#
# COMPACT_ATOMS: atom_id res chain seq x y z
N MET A 1 11.73 -11.31 3.41
CA MET A 1 10.84 -11.66 2.28
C MET A 1 11.10 -13.06 1.75
N TYR A 2 10.05 -13.87 1.64
CA TYR A 2 10.11 -15.28 1.25
C TYR A 2 10.39 -15.46 -0.24
N LYS A 3 11.11 -16.51 -0.59
CA LYS A 3 11.38 -16.90 -1.99
C LYS A 3 10.72 -18.22 -2.38
N LYS A 4 10.10 -18.89 -1.41
CA LYS A 4 9.44 -20.18 -1.61
C LYS A 4 8.09 -20.20 -0.90
N LEU A 5 7.08 -20.69 -1.59
CA LEU A 5 5.75 -20.93 -1.05
C LEU A 5 5.46 -22.42 -1.07
N PHE A 6 5.17 -22.97 0.10
CA PHE A 6 4.44 -24.23 0.19
C PHE A 6 2.96 -23.90 0.26
N ILE A 7 2.14 -24.56 -0.52
CA ILE A 7 0.72 -24.23 -0.65
C ILE A 7 -0.08 -25.50 -0.48
N ASN A 8 -1.03 -25.50 0.45
CA ASN A 8 -1.93 -26.63 0.59
C ASN A 8 -2.56 -26.96 -0.78
N LYS A 9 -2.45 -28.21 -1.21
CA LYS A 9 -2.85 -28.67 -2.56
C LYS A 9 -4.32 -28.37 -2.89
N THR A 10 -5.19 -28.24 -1.89
CA THR A 10 -6.60 -27.85 -2.07
C THR A 10 -6.76 -26.44 -2.64
N LEU A 11 -5.78 -25.56 -2.43
CA LEU A 11 -5.73 -24.20 -2.99
C LEU A 11 -5.27 -24.19 -4.45
N GLN A 12 -4.99 -25.33 -5.08
CA GLN A 12 -4.68 -25.43 -6.52
C GLN A 12 -5.94 -25.24 -7.39
N ASN A 13 -6.68 -24.17 -7.14
CA ASN A 13 -7.95 -23.82 -7.76
C ASN A 13 -7.77 -22.65 -8.76
N ASN A 14 -8.86 -22.24 -9.40
CA ASN A 14 -8.82 -21.15 -10.39
C ASN A 14 -8.48 -19.78 -9.78
N GLU A 15 -8.78 -19.56 -8.51
CA GLU A 15 -8.50 -18.29 -7.82
C GLU A 15 -6.98 -18.12 -7.66
N PHE A 16 -6.30 -19.14 -7.13
CA PHE A 16 -4.85 -19.07 -6.93
C PHE A 16 -4.07 -19.03 -8.25
N LYS A 17 -4.56 -19.72 -9.29
CA LYS A 17 -3.93 -19.70 -10.64
C LYS A 17 -3.76 -18.30 -11.22
N GLN A 18 -4.58 -17.33 -10.82
CA GLN A 18 -4.52 -15.97 -11.33
C GLN A 18 -3.20 -15.27 -11.00
N ILE A 19 -2.56 -15.63 -9.89
CA ILE A 19 -1.34 -14.98 -9.41
C ILE A 19 -0.07 -15.81 -9.57
N ILE A 20 -0.18 -17.09 -9.98
CA ILE A 20 0.99 -17.99 -10.14
C ILE A 20 2.03 -17.35 -11.08
N SER A 21 1.60 -16.94 -12.28
CA SER A 21 2.53 -16.34 -13.25
C SER A 21 3.18 -15.05 -12.74
N LEU A 22 2.46 -14.26 -11.93
CA LEU A 22 2.99 -13.03 -11.32
C LEU A 22 4.03 -13.35 -10.25
N LEU A 23 3.78 -14.35 -9.40
CA LEU A 23 4.73 -14.82 -8.39
C LEU A 23 6.00 -15.39 -9.04
N GLU A 24 5.85 -16.19 -10.10
CA GLU A 24 6.97 -16.76 -10.86
C GLU A 24 7.85 -15.66 -11.49
N GLN A 25 7.24 -14.63 -12.07
CA GLN A 25 7.96 -13.46 -12.60
C GLN A 25 8.76 -12.69 -11.54
N LYS A 26 8.37 -12.81 -10.26
CA LYS A 26 9.11 -12.26 -9.11
C LYS A 26 10.13 -13.26 -8.52
N ASN A 27 10.41 -14.36 -9.22
CA ASN A 27 11.31 -15.45 -8.79
C ASN A 27 10.88 -16.12 -7.48
N ILE A 28 9.58 -16.23 -7.22
CA ILE A 28 9.02 -16.96 -6.09
C ILE A 28 8.69 -18.38 -6.53
N SER A 29 9.34 -19.37 -5.92
CA SER A 29 9.09 -20.79 -6.19
C SER A 29 7.81 -21.25 -5.48
N ILE A 30 7.00 -22.08 -6.13
CA ILE A 30 5.72 -22.57 -5.61
C ILE A 30 5.71 -24.08 -5.63
N SER A 31 5.38 -24.69 -4.48
CA SER A 31 5.19 -26.13 -4.33
C SER A 31 3.83 -26.40 -3.69
N PHE A 32 2.99 -27.19 -4.36
CA PHE A 32 1.75 -27.67 -3.76
C PHE A 32 2.04 -28.89 -2.88
N VAL A 33 1.62 -28.84 -1.62
CA VAL A 33 1.94 -29.83 -0.59
C VAL A 33 0.67 -30.51 -0.07
N GLU A 34 0.79 -31.81 0.20
CA GLU A 34 -0.27 -32.66 0.74
C GLU A 34 0.22 -33.45 1.97
N THR A 35 1.51 -33.75 2.03
CA THR A 35 2.14 -34.56 3.07
C THR A 35 3.40 -33.89 3.62
N LYS A 36 3.84 -34.31 4.81
CA LYS A 36 5.05 -33.74 5.46
C LYS A 36 6.32 -33.88 4.61
N THR A 37 6.38 -34.88 3.73
CA THR A 37 7.55 -35.15 2.88
C THR A 37 7.70 -34.17 1.72
N ASP A 38 6.66 -33.38 1.41
CA ASP A 38 6.68 -32.43 0.30
C ASP A 38 7.48 -31.15 0.64
N PHE A 39 7.73 -30.91 1.93
CA PHE A 39 8.43 -29.73 2.45
C PHE A 39 9.95 -29.87 2.32
N THR A 40 10.46 -29.63 1.11
CA THR A 40 11.89 -29.69 0.77
C THR A 40 12.55 -28.32 0.76
N ASP A 41 13.69 -28.17 1.45
CA ASP A 41 14.44 -26.91 1.59
C ASP A 41 13.55 -25.77 2.13
N LYS A 42 13.53 -25.62 3.46
CA LYS A 42 12.57 -24.78 4.18
C LYS A 42 13.06 -23.34 4.41
N ASP A 43 14.26 -23.02 3.92
CA ASP A 43 14.86 -21.71 4.14
C ASP A 43 14.11 -20.62 3.37
N ASN A 44 13.76 -19.54 4.07
CA ASN A 44 12.96 -18.44 3.53
C ASN A 44 11.64 -18.91 2.86
N ALA A 45 11.01 -19.94 3.42
CA ALA A 45 9.73 -20.47 2.95
C ALA A 45 8.54 -20.01 3.82
N LEU A 46 7.39 -19.81 3.17
CA LEU A 46 6.10 -19.57 3.81
C LEU A 46 5.15 -20.71 3.43
N PHE A 47 4.52 -21.34 4.43
CA PHE A 47 3.47 -22.33 4.20
C PHE A 47 2.09 -21.66 4.27
N ILE A 48 1.32 -21.78 3.18
CA ILE A 48 -0.05 -21.29 3.06
C ILE A 48 -1.01 -22.46 3.21
N GLY A 49 -1.69 -22.52 4.35
CA GLY A 49 -2.68 -23.55 4.67
C GLY A 49 -4.10 -23.02 4.79
N ILE A 50 -5.02 -23.92 5.13
CA ILE A 50 -6.46 -23.66 5.16
C ILE A 50 -7.14 -24.03 6.49
N ASN A 51 -6.40 -24.61 7.44
CA ASN A 51 -6.97 -25.10 8.70
C ASN A 51 -5.92 -25.20 9.83
N ALA A 52 -6.36 -25.62 11.01
CA ALA A 52 -5.52 -25.78 12.19
C ALA A 52 -4.47 -26.89 12.01
N GLN A 53 -4.79 -27.97 11.30
CA GLN A 53 -3.83 -29.05 11.04
C GLN A 53 -2.64 -28.56 10.22
N ASP A 54 -2.85 -27.68 9.25
CA ASP A 54 -1.77 -27.04 8.49
C ASP A 54 -0.92 -26.12 9.39
N SER A 55 -1.55 -25.40 10.33
CA SER A 55 -0.85 -24.57 11.31
C SER A 55 0.04 -25.40 12.24
N ASP A 56 -0.51 -26.49 12.80
CA ASP A 56 0.22 -27.43 13.67
C ASP A 56 1.39 -28.06 12.91
N LEU A 57 1.17 -28.41 11.64
CA LEU A 57 2.21 -28.93 10.76
C LEU A 57 3.32 -27.90 10.51
N ALA A 58 2.97 -26.64 10.25
CA ALA A 58 3.95 -25.57 10.07
C ALA A 58 4.84 -25.42 11.31
N GLN A 59 4.24 -25.47 12.49
CA GLN A 59 4.93 -25.38 13.77
C GLN A 59 5.87 -26.57 13.98
N GLU A 60 5.42 -27.80 13.72
CA GLU A 60 6.25 -29.00 13.80
C GLU A 60 7.45 -28.93 12.85
N LEU A 61 7.25 -28.38 11.65
CA LEU A 61 8.29 -28.26 10.63
C LEU A 61 9.18 -27.02 10.80
N ASN A 62 8.87 -26.15 11.76
CA ASN A 62 9.50 -24.85 12.00
C ASN A 62 9.52 -23.95 10.73
N ILE A 63 8.36 -23.79 10.09
CA ILE A 63 8.15 -22.94 8.91
C ILE A 63 7.13 -21.85 9.26
N ASP A 64 7.35 -20.63 8.76
CA ASP A 64 6.37 -19.57 8.91
C ASP A 64 5.03 -19.97 8.24
N PHE A 65 3.93 -19.69 8.91
CA PHE A 65 2.58 -20.07 8.48
C PHE A 65 1.74 -18.86 8.08
N ALA A 66 1.00 -18.99 6.99
CA ALA A 66 -0.07 -18.09 6.60
C ALA A 66 -1.37 -18.87 6.40
N LEU A 67 -2.48 -18.26 6.78
CA LEU A 67 -3.81 -18.85 6.63
C LEU A 67 -4.54 -18.21 5.45
N ALA A 68 -4.98 -19.02 4.49
CA ALA A 68 -5.90 -18.63 3.43
C ALA A 68 -7.34 -18.63 3.95
N THR A 69 -7.81 -17.48 4.45
CA THR A 69 -9.10 -17.39 5.15
C THR A 69 -10.30 -17.59 4.22
N TRP A 70 -10.15 -17.34 2.91
CA TRP A 70 -11.21 -17.61 1.92
C TRP A 70 -11.53 -19.09 1.75
N SER A 71 -10.61 -19.98 2.17
CA SER A 71 -10.79 -21.44 2.13
C SER A 71 -10.86 -22.06 3.53
N CYS A 72 -10.99 -21.24 4.57
CA CYS A 72 -11.05 -21.69 5.96
C CYS A 72 -12.45 -21.41 6.55
N HIS A 73 -13.17 -22.45 6.97
CA HIS A 73 -14.52 -22.32 7.50
C HIS A 73 -14.59 -21.70 8.91
N ASP A 74 -13.62 -22.02 9.79
CA ASP A 74 -13.48 -21.44 11.11
C ASP A 74 -11.99 -21.27 11.43
N PHE A 75 -11.55 -20.02 11.47
CA PHE A 75 -10.17 -19.67 11.77
C PHE A 75 -9.95 -19.24 13.22
N LYS A 76 -10.96 -19.35 14.09
CA LYS A 76 -10.78 -19.06 15.52
C LYS A 76 -9.67 -19.95 16.08
N HIS A 77 -8.78 -19.33 16.87
CA HIS A 77 -7.65 -19.98 17.53
C HIS A 77 -6.53 -20.50 16.61
N ILE A 78 -6.62 -20.34 15.28
CA ILE A 78 -5.52 -20.65 14.38
C ILE A 78 -4.53 -19.48 14.40
N GLN A 79 -3.30 -19.72 14.85
CA GLN A 79 -2.26 -18.69 14.87
C GLN A 79 -1.46 -18.73 13.57
N ALA A 80 -1.56 -17.67 12.78
CA ALA A 80 -0.76 -17.49 11.58
C ALA A 80 0.00 -16.16 11.62
N LYS A 81 1.14 -16.12 10.93
CA LYS A 81 1.91 -14.88 10.70
C LYS A 81 1.17 -13.93 9.78
N TYR A 82 0.45 -14.47 8.79
CA TYR A 82 -0.39 -13.72 7.88
C TYR A 82 -1.76 -14.38 7.73
N TYR A 83 -2.79 -13.56 7.54
CA TYR A 83 -4.15 -13.99 7.22
C TYR A 83 -4.51 -13.39 5.88
N PHE A 84 -4.53 -14.22 4.84
CA PHE A 84 -4.82 -13.78 3.47
C PHE A 84 -6.29 -13.99 3.18
N ARG A 85 -6.98 -12.94 2.73
CA ARG A 85 -8.42 -12.94 2.44
C ARG A 85 -8.71 -13.31 0.99
N GLN A 86 -7.68 -13.26 0.14
CA GLN A 86 -7.71 -13.63 -1.25
C GLN A 86 -6.28 -13.95 -1.73
N PRO A 87 -6.10 -14.60 -2.89
CA PRO A 87 -4.78 -14.86 -3.44
C PRO A 87 -3.92 -13.60 -3.58
N TYR A 88 -4.47 -12.47 -4.05
CA TYR A 88 -3.68 -11.26 -4.28
C TYR A 88 -3.06 -10.64 -3.02
N ASP A 89 -3.60 -10.91 -1.82
CA ASP A 89 -2.98 -10.50 -0.56
C ASP A 89 -1.57 -11.14 -0.41
N ILE A 90 -1.37 -12.36 -0.95
CA ILE A 90 -0.06 -13.04 -0.98
C ILE A 90 0.92 -12.24 -1.84
N LEU A 91 0.53 -11.93 -3.08
CA LEU A 91 1.39 -11.19 -4.00
C LEU A 91 1.73 -9.80 -3.44
N ASN A 92 0.74 -9.09 -2.87
CA ASN A 92 0.95 -7.80 -2.20
C ASN A 92 1.97 -7.91 -1.07
N THR A 93 1.79 -8.89 -0.17
CA THR A 93 2.68 -9.14 0.98
C THR A 93 4.11 -9.50 0.55
N LEU A 94 4.26 -10.23 -0.55
CA LEU A 94 5.57 -10.67 -1.04
C LEU A 94 6.24 -9.66 -1.96
N THR A 95 5.61 -8.55 -2.30
CA THR A 95 6.20 -7.51 -3.18
C THR A 95 6.34 -6.15 -2.50
N MET A 96 5.63 -5.92 -1.40
CA MET A 96 5.79 -4.72 -0.58
C MET A 96 7.15 -4.63 0.10
N ILE A 97 7.58 -3.41 0.42
CA ILE A 97 8.73 -3.13 1.26
C ILE A 97 8.37 -3.52 2.71
N GLU A 98 8.82 -4.70 3.15
CA GLU A 98 8.47 -5.30 4.46
C GLU A 98 8.85 -4.41 5.64
N LYS A 99 10.01 -3.74 5.56
CA LYS A 99 10.54 -2.86 6.60
C LYS A 99 11.13 -1.61 5.96
N PRO A 100 10.30 -0.62 5.58
CA PRO A 100 10.78 0.52 4.80
C PRO A 100 11.92 1.28 5.48
N TYR A 101 11.87 1.37 6.80
CA TYR A 101 12.85 2.12 7.58
C TYR A 101 13.94 1.26 8.23
N ILE A 102 14.18 0.02 7.78
CA ILE A 102 15.12 -0.90 8.45
C ILE A 102 16.52 -0.31 8.66
N ASN A 103 16.97 0.51 7.71
CA ASN A 103 18.28 1.19 7.76
C ASN A 103 18.18 2.66 8.23
N HIS A 104 17.01 3.10 8.70
CA HIS A 104 16.70 4.47 9.07
C HIS A 104 16.16 4.55 10.50
N LYS A 105 16.85 3.90 11.46
CA LYS A 105 16.44 3.88 12.86
C LYS A 105 16.27 5.29 13.45
N TRP A 106 17.16 6.22 13.08
CA TRP A 106 17.07 7.62 13.49
C TRP A 106 15.74 8.25 13.06
N LEU A 107 15.26 7.94 11.84
CA LEU A 107 14.02 8.48 11.28
C LEU A 107 12.81 7.92 12.02
N THR A 108 12.76 6.60 12.25
CA THR A 108 11.66 5.99 13.01
C THR A 108 11.61 6.50 14.45
N THR A 109 12.78 6.69 15.07
CA THR A 109 12.85 7.28 16.42
C THR A 109 12.32 8.71 16.42
N ALA A 110 12.73 9.55 15.47
CA ALA A 110 12.23 10.93 15.37
C ALA A 110 10.71 10.97 15.11
N MET A 111 10.21 10.11 14.22
CA MET A 111 8.77 9.97 13.94
C MET A 111 7.98 9.57 15.18
N GLU A 112 8.44 8.57 15.93
CA GLU A 112 7.79 8.11 17.16
C GLU A 112 7.83 9.19 18.25
N MET A 113 8.98 9.84 18.44
CA MET A 113 9.11 10.96 19.38
C MET A 113 8.15 12.09 19.05
N GLN A 114 8.08 12.51 17.78
CA GLN A 114 7.16 13.55 17.33
C GLN A 114 5.71 13.14 17.53
N PHE A 115 5.35 11.89 17.22
CA PHE A 115 3.99 11.39 17.41
C PHE A 115 3.56 11.42 18.88
N ILE A 116 4.41 10.93 19.79
CA ILE A 116 4.14 10.95 21.23
C ILE A 116 4.04 12.39 21.75
N ALA A 117 4.97 13.25 21.36
CA ALA A 117 4.96 14.66 21.71
C ALA A 117 3.65 15.34 21.26
N GLN A 118 3.27 15.13 20.00
CA GLN A 118 2.06 15.71 19.42
C GLN A 118 0.79 15.22 20.11
N ALA A 119 0.69 13.92 20.40
CA ALA A 119 -0.43 13.36 21.16
C ALA A 119 -0.50 13.94 22.57
N GLY A 120 0.64 14.12 23.23
CA GLY A 120 0.74 14.79 24.52
C GLY A 120 0.24 16.23 24.47
N LEU A 121 0.74 17.03 23.52
CA LEU A 121 0.33 18.42 23.30
C LEU A 121 -1.17 18.56 22.97
N ALA A 122 -1.75 17.57 22.28
CA ALA A 122 -3.15 17.56 21.91
C ALA A 122 -4.10 17.37 23.11
N TYR A 123 -3.68 16.63 24.14
CA TYR A 123 -4.57 16.17 25.20
C TYR A 123 -4.19 16.64 26.61
N THR A 124 -2.95 17.04 26.85
CA THR A 124 -2.54 17.49 28.17
C THR A 124 -3.33 18.72 28.61
N LYS A 125 -3.56 18.81 29.91
CA LYS A 125 -4.15 19.98 30.59
C LYS A 125 -3.22 20.55 31.66
N ASP A 126 -2.03 19.97 31.80
CA ASP A 126 -1.01 20.38 32.76
C ASP A 126 0.10 21.15 32.03
N ASP A 127 0.42 22.34 32.54
CA ASP A 127 1.38 23.26 31.92
C ASP A 127 2.81 22.69 31.93
N PHE A 128 3.20 21.92 32.96
CA PHE A 128 4.51 21.31 33.03
C PHE A 128 4.65 20.18 32.00
N ASP A 129 3.60 19.38 31.81
CA ASP A 129 3.57 18.38 30.76
C ASP A 129 3.56 19.01 29.37
N TYR A 130 2.88 20.14 29.19
CA TYR A 130 2.92 20.89 27.94
C TYR A 130 4.35 21.31 27.56
N GLU A 131 5.12 21.85 28.53
CA GLU A 131 6.54 22.18 28.31
C GLU A 131 7.37 20.93 27.96
N ARG A 132 7.15 19.80 28.65
CA ARG A 132 7.86 18.55 28.38
C ARG A 132 7.58 18.00 26.98
N PHE A 133 6.31 17.98 26.57
CA PHE A 133 5.94 17.52 25.23
C PHE A 133 6.43 18.47 24.13
N THR A 134 6.43 19.79 24.39
CA THR A 134 7.05 20.77 23.48
C THR A 134 8.52 20.44 23.28
N ARG A 135 9.27 20.19 24.37
CA ARG A 135 10.69 19.82 24.27
C ARG A 135 10.92 18.51 23.53
N LEU A 136 10.06 17.49 23.72
CA LEU A 136 10.15 16.24 22.96
C LEU A 136 9.97 16.46 21.45
N SER A 137 9.04 17.34 21.05
CA SER A 137 8.83 17.71 19.65
C SER A 137 10.06 18.44 19.07
N GLU A 138 10.66 19.36 19.82
CA GLU A 138 11.90 20.03 19.41
C GLU A 138 13.05 19.05 19.23
N MET A 139 13.23 18.10 20.14
CA MET A 139 14.26 17.06 20.02
C MET A 139 14.07 16.20 18.78
N ALA A 140 12.82 15.88 18.41
CA ALA A 140 12.53 15.16 17.18
C ALA A 140 12.93 15.98 15.94
N ALA A 141 12.67 17.28 15.93
CA ALA A 141 13.11 18.19 14.86
C ALA A 141 14.64 18.34 14.80
N GLU A 142 15.32 18.38 15.95
CA GLU A 142 16.79 18.40 16.04
C GLU A 142 17.40 17.14 15.42
N ILE A 143 16.88 15.95 15.76
CA ILE A 143 17.30 14.69 15.15
C ILE A 143 17.10 14.75 13.64
N MET A 144 15.92 15.15 13.16
CA MET A 144 15.67 15.25 11.73
C MET A 144 16.67 16.19 11.05
N SER A 145 16.93 17.37 11.62
CA SER A 145 17.85 18.39 11.09
C SER A 145 19.31 17.94 11.04
N GLU A 146 19.74 16.99 11.87
CA GLU A 146 21.09 16.41 11.80
C GLU A 146 21.29 15.53 10.56
N TYR A 147 20.23 14.84 10.12
CA TYR A 147 20.29 13.87 9.02
C TYR A 147 19.78 14.40 7.69
N VAL A 148 18.96 15.46 7.72
CA VAL A 148 18.51 16.17 6.53
C VAL A 148 19.17 17.54 6.53
N ASP A 149 19.83 17.93 5.44
CA ASP A 149 20.57 19.20 5.30
C ASP A 149 19.62 20.41 5.23
N LEU A 150 18.86 20.61 6.30
CA LEU A 150 17.88 21.68 6.50
C LEU A 150 18.02 22.24 7.91
N PRO A 151 17.88 23.56 8.08
CA PRO A 151 17.84 24.18 9.41
C PRO A 151 16.68 23.63 10.26
N VAL A 152 16.89 23.48 11.57
CA VAL A 152 15.88 22.97 12.52
C VAL A 152 14.56 23.73 12.44
N GLU A 153 14.60 25.06 12.26
CA GLU A 153 13.40 25.88 12.11
C GLU A 153 12.60 25.50 10.86
N LYS A 154 13.28 25.15 9.76
CA LYS A 154 12.59 24.65 8.56
C LYS A 154 12.00 23.27 8.81
N VAL A 155 12.73 22.39 9.50
CA VAL A 155 12.24 21.06 9.87
C VAL A 155 10.97 21.15 10.72
N LYS A 156 10.93 22.00 11.75
CA LYS A 156 9.74 22.23 12.58
C LYS A 156 8.52 22.56 11.73
N THR A 157 8.66 23.43 10.73
CA THR A 157 7.54 23.81 9.84
C THR A 157 7.05 22.71 8.89
N LEU A 158 7.86 21.67 8.64
CA LEU A 158 7.52 20.60 7.71
C LEU A 158 7.11 19.30 8.41
N PHE A 159 7.71 19.02 9.56
CA PHE A 159 7.59 17.75 10.28
C PHE A 159 6.77 17.85 11.56
N CYS A 160 6.81 19.00 12.24
CA CYS A 160 6.14 19.25 13.53
C CYS A 160 4.96 20.24 13.38
N ASN A 161 4.31 20.26 12.21
CA ASN A 161 3.38 21.34 11.83
C ASN A 161 1.90 21.04 12.04
N GLU A 162 1.57 19.87 12.58
CA GLU A 162 0.18 19.49 12.86
C GLU A 162 -0.26 19.95 14.26
N THR A 163 -1.56 20.11 14.43
CA THR A 163 -2.19 20.38 15.74
C THR A 163 -3.23 19.30 16.02
N GLY A 164 -3.43 18.94 17.28
CA GLY A 164 -4.27 17.80 17.65
C GLY A 164 -3.53 16.46 17.43
N TYR A 165 -4.27 15.36 17.38
CA TYR A 165 -3.68 14.03 17.23
C TYR A 165 -3.23 13.78 15.78
N GLN A 166 -1.95 13.43 15.60
CA GLN A 166 -1.39 13.16 14.28
C GLN A 166 -1.91 11.83 13.72
N THR A 167 -2.28 11.84 12.44
CA THR A 167 -2.77 10.65 11.72
C THR A 167 -2.09 10.54 10.36
N PRO A 168 -2.08 9.36 9.71
CA PRO A 168 -1.67 9.26 8.32
C PRO A 168 -2.49 10.18 7.43
N LYS A 169 -1.85 10.81 6.45
CA LYS A 169 -2.55 11.61 5.43
C LYS A 169 -3.28 10.70 4.45
N LEU A 170 -4.29 11.21 3.77
CA LEU A 170 -5.05 10.46 2.77
C LEU A 170 -4.68 10.89 1.35
N ASP A 171 -4.41 9.92 0.48
CA ASP A 171 -4.19 10.10 -0.97
C ASP A 171 -5.16 9.19 -1.73
N THR A 172 -5.74 9.69 -2.81
CA THR A 172 -6.68 8.94 -3.65
C THR A 172 -6.17 8.77 -5.07
N ARG A 173 -6.50 7.65 -5.69
CA ARG A 173 -6.14 7.31 -7.08
C ARG A 173 -7.36 6.79 -7.84
N SER A 174 -7.75 7.53 -8.87
CA SER A 174 -8.83 7.17 -9.79
C SER A 174 -8.30 6.16 -10.81
N VAL A 175 -8.83 4.94 -10.76
CA VAL A 175 -8.49 3.86 -11.68
C VAL A 175 -9.57 3.81 -12.75
N ILE A 176 -9.21 4.21 -13.97
CA ILE A 176 -10.17 4.34 -15.08
C ILE A 176 -9.70 3.46 -16.23
N PHE A 177 -10.59 2.59 -16.73
CA PHE A 177 -10.31 1.70 -17.84
C PHE A 177 -11.10 2.07 -19.09
N LYS A 178 -10.51 1.83 -20.26
CA LYS A 178 -11.17 1.84 -21.56
C LYS A 178 -10.49 0.83 -22.47
N ASP A 179 -11.26 -0.05 -23.10
CA ASP A 179 -10.73 -1.06 -24.05
C ASP A 179 -9.52 -1.85 -23.49
N ASP A 180 -9.64 -2.34 -22.24
CA ASP A 180 -8.60 -3.04 -21.49
C ASP A 180 -7.28 -2.27 -21.30
N LYS A 181 -7.35 -0.94 -21.32
CA LYS A 181 -6.24 -0.03 -21.05
C LYS A 181 -6.55 0.90 -19.90
N ILE A 182 -5.56 1.17 -19.06
CA ILE A 182 -5.69 2.05 -17.90
C ILE A 182 -5.33 3.49 -18.28
N LEU A 183 -6.11 4.45 -17.81
CA LEU A 183 -5.81 5.88 -17.98
C LEU A 183 -4.68 6.29 -17.04
N LEU A 184 -3.69 6.99 -17.60
CA LEU A 184 -2.68 7.73 -16.85
C LEU A 184 -2.64 9.17 -17.35
N VAL A 185 -2.22 10.08 -16.47
CA VAL A 185 -1.96 11.50 -16.78
C VAL A 185 -0.48 11.81 -16.66
N LYS A 186 0.00 12.74 -17.47
CA LYS A 186 1.41 13.14 -17.54
C LYS A 186 1.66 14.42 -16.78
N GLU A 187 2.42 14.33 -15.69
CA GLU A 187 2.85 15.49 -14.91
C GLU A 187 3.85 16.36 -15.67
N ARG A 188 4.12 17.57 -15.17
CA ARG A 188 5.08 18.51 -15.77
C ARG A 188 6.51 17.98 -15.88
N ASP A 189 6.90 17.09 -14.98
CA ASP A 189 8.22 16.44 -15.00
C ASP A 189 8.33 15.32 -16.07
N GLY A 190 7.25 15.07 -16.80
CA GLY A 190 7.16 14.11 -17.89
C GLY A 190 6.85 12.68 -17.47
N ARG A 191 6.69 12.42 -16.17
CA ARG A 191 6.30 11.11 -15.62
C ARG A 191 4.78 10.97 -15.59
N TRP A 192 4.33 9.72 -15.52
CA TRP A 192 2.92 9.37 -15.61
C TRP A 192 2.39 8.75 -14.32
N SER A 193 1.18 9.12 -13.96
CA SER A 193 0.49 8.58 -12.78
C SER A 193 -1.00 8.34 -13.01
N LEU A 194 -1.60 7.53 -12.15
CA LEU A 194 -3.05 7.50 -12.02
C LEU A 194 -3.55 8.88 -11.59
N PRO A 195 -4.65 9.40 -12.17
CA PRO A 195 -5.24 10.64 -11.72
C PRO A 195 -5.52 10.61 -10.22
N GLY A 196 -5.18 11.69 -9.52
CA GLY A 196 -5.41 11.77 -8.08
C GLY A 196 -4.32 12.49 -7.31
N GLY A 197 -4.66 12.79 -6.06
CA GLY A 197 -3.79 13.48 -5.12
C GLY A 197 -4.27 13.37 -3.69
N TRP A 198 -3.84 14.33 -2.88
CA TRP A 198 -4.25 14.49 -1.50
C TRP A 198 -5.77 14.65 -1.39
N VAL A 199 -6.35 14.08 -0.33
CA VAL A 199 -7.76 14.35 0.00
C VAL A 199 -7.85 15.67 0.73
N ASP A 200 -8.61 16.61 0.16
CA ASP A 200 -8.86 17.90 0.78
C ASP A 200 -9.59 17.76 2.12
N VAL A 201 -9.26 18.62 3.08
CA VAL A 201 -9.74 18.54 4.48
C VAL A 201 -11.27 18.53 4.62
N ASN A 202 -11.99 19.09 3.65
CA ASN A 202 -13.44 19.21 3.65
C ASN A 202 -14.14 18.31 2.62
N GLN A 203 -13.43 17.34 2.03
CA GLN A 203 -13.97 16.44 1.03
C GLN A 203 -14.04 14.99 1.51
N SER A 204 -15.04 14.27 1.01
CA SER A 204 -15.05 12.81 1.11
C SER A 204 -14.06 12.21 0.10
N ILE A 205 -13.69 10.94 0.31
CA ILE A 205 -12.83 10.18 -0.63
C ILE A 205 -13.40 10.21 -2.05
N CYS A 206 -14.71 9.99 -2.20
CA CYS A 206 -15.36 9.95 -3.51
C CYS A 206 -15.41 11.33 -4.17
N ASP A 207 -15.71 12.39 -3.42
CA ASP A 207 -15.73 13.75 -3.96
C ASP A 207 -14.33 14.15 -4.46
N ASN A 208 -13.28 13.81 -3.71
CA ASN A 208 -11.91 14.08 -4.10
C ASN A 208 -11.50 13.33 -5.37
N LEU A 209 -11.86 12.06 -5.50
CA LEU A 209 -11.62 11.28 -6.73
C LEU A 209 -12.29 11.90 -7.96
N ILE A 210 -13.53 12.38 -7.80
CA ILE A 210 -14.29 13.05 -8.87
C ILE A 210 -13.62 14.38 -9.24
N LYS A 211 -13.23 15.19 -8.25
CA LYS A 211 -12.49 16.44 -8.41
C LYS A 211 -11.21 16.23 -9.21
N GLU A 212 -10.35 15.33 -8.73
CA GLU A 212 -9.03 15.06 -9.31
C GLU A 212 -9.15 14.49 -10.74
N ALA A 213 -10.08 13.56 -10.99
CA ALA A 213 -10.32 13.05 -12.33
C ALA A 213 -10.77 14.16 -13.30
N LYS A 214 -11.55 15.13 -12.81
CA LYS A 214 -11.97 16.28 -13.60
C LYS A 214 -10.83 17.24 -13.89
N GLU A 215 -10.05 17.58 -12.87
CA GLU A 215 -8.94 18.53 -12.97
C GLU A 215 -7.78 17.97 -13.80
N GLU A 216 -7.31 16.76 -13.49
CA GLU A 216 -6.12 16.20 -14.11
C GLU A 216 -6.41 15.50 -15.45
N ALA A 217 -7.60 14.92 -15.64
CA ALA A 217 -7.94 14.17 -16.85
C ALA A 217 -9.09 14.77 -17.68
N GLY A 218 -9.78 15.80 -17.19
CA GLY A 218 -10.92 16.42 -17.88
C GLY A 218 -12.17 15.53 -17.92
N LEU A 219 -12.25 14.50 -17.07
CA LEU A 219 -13.30 13.49 -17.10
C LEU A 219 -14.27 13.65 -15.93
N ASP A 220 -15.57 13.53 -16.23
CA ASP A 220 -16.60 13.34 -15.22
C ASP A 220 -16.73 11.83 -14.97
N VAL A 221 -16.55 11.41 -13.72
CA VAL A 221 -16.49 9.99 -13.35
C VAL A 221 -17.41 9.66 -12.18
N VAL A 222 -17.73 8.37 -12.05
CA VAL A 222 -18.40 7.80 -10.88
C VAL A 222 -17.48 6.77 -10.25
N PRO A 223 -17.02 6.96 -9.00
CA PRO A 223 -16.33 5.92 -8.24
C PRO A 223 -17.28 4.74 -7.99
N THR A 224 -16.91 3.53 -8.42
CA THR A 224 -17.78 2.35 -8.37
C THR A 224 -17.32 1.28 -7.40
N ARG A 225 -16.01 1.07 -7.23
CA ARG A 225 -15.50 -0.05 -6.43
C ARG A 225 -14.12 0.21 -5.84
N LEU A 226 -13.96 -0.12 -4.56
CA LEU A 226 -12.67 -0.09 -3.88
C LEU A 226 -11.76 -1.21 -4.42
N ILE A 227 -10.56 -0.82 -4.84
CA ILE A 227 -9.52 -1.75 -5.31
C ILE A 227 -8.57 -2.06 -4.16
N ALA A 228 -8.04 -1.02 -3.51
CA ALA A 228 -7.04 -1.22 -2.48
C ALA A 228 -6.89 -0.02 -1.54
N ILE A 229 -6.38 -0.30 -0.34
CA ILE A 229 -5.93 0.68 0.65
C ILE A 229 -4.50 0.31 1.07
N HIS A 230 -3.52 1.07 0.58
CA HIS A 230 -2.11 0.78 0.82
C HIS A 230 -1.47 1.80 1.77
N ASP A 231 -0.52 1.37 2.59
CA ASP A 231 0.45 2.27 3.21
C ASP A 231 1.50 2.63 2.15
N ARG A 232 1.55 3.90 1.77
CA ARG A 232 2.49 4.39 0.74
C ARG A 232 3.91 3.89 0.97
N ASN A 233 4.44 3.96 2.20
CA ASN A 233 5.86 3.68 2.42
C ASN A 233 6.19 2.19 2.29
N ARG A 234 5.18 1.31 2.24
CA ARG A 234 5.34 -0.11 1.91
C ARG A 234 5.37 -0.36 0.40
N HIS A 235 5.01 0.62 -0.44
CA HIS A 235 4.88 0.41 -1.89
C HIS A 235 5.65 1.41 -2.75
N ASN A 236 5.85 2.63 -2.26
CA ASN A 236 6.36 3.74 -3.06
C ASN A 236 7.66 4.31 -2.48
N VAL A 237 8.51 4.80 -3.39
CA VAL A 237 9.76 5.51 -3.07
C VAL A 237 9.73 6.92 -3.67
N PRO A 238 10.43 7.90 -3.08
CA PRO A 238 11.20 7.82 -1.83
C PRO A 238 10.28 7.70 -0.60
N LEU A 239 10.82 7.23 0.53
CA LEU A 239 10.11 7.13 1.79
C LEU A 239 9.79 8.51 2.36
N TYR A 240 8.65 8.63 3.02
CA TYR A 240 8.23 9.87 3.68
C TYR A 240 8.36 9.74 5.20
N ALA A 241 8.66 10.85 5.87
CA ALA A 241 8.74 10.94 7.32
C ALA A 241 7.36 10.98 8.02
N TYR A 242 6.30 10.55 7.33
CA TYR A 242 4.94 10.46 7.83
C TYR A 242 4.16 9.39 7.04
N GLY A 243 3.10 8.85 7.64
CA GLY A 243 2.25 7.85 7.01
C GLY A 243 1.29 8.46 5.99
N ILE A 244 1.04 7.72 4.90
CA ILE A 244 0.05 8.08 3.88
C ILE A 244 -0.75 6.84 3.52
N THR A 245 -2.07 6.92 3.72
CA THR A 245 -3.03 5.91 3.28
C THR A 245 -3.45 6.22 1.85
N LYS A 246 -3.02 5.38 0.90
CA LYS A 246 -3.35 5.50 -0.53
C LYS A 246 -4.55 4.64 -0.87
N ILE A 247 -5.60 5.25 -1.39
CA ILE A 247 -6.87 4.61 -1.68
C ILE A 247 -7.06 4.57 -3.20
N PHE A 248 -7.20 3.36 -3.73
CA PHE A 248 -7.40 3.11 -5.16
C PHE A 248 -8.86 2.73 -5.39
N MET A 249 -9.56 3.48 -6.24
CA MET A 249 -10.96 3.24 -6.58
C MET A 249 -11.12 3.09 -8.09
N LEU A 250 -11.83 2.05 -8.51
CA LEU A 250 -12.32 1.91 -9.88
C LEU A 250 -13.36 3.01 -10.14
N CYS A 251 -13.24 3.67 -11.28
CA CYS A 251 -14.10 4.76 -11.69
C CYS A 251 -14.60 4.53 -13.12
N GLU A 252 -15.90 4.75 -13.35
CA GLU A 252 -16.52 4.70 -14.66
C GLU A 252 -16.66 6.12 -15.23
N VAL A 253 -16.35 6.30 -16.52
CA VAL A 253 -16.44 7.60 -17.18
C VAL A 253 -17.87 7.86 -17.62
N VAL A 254 -18.41 9.03 -17.25
CA VAL A 254 -19.72 9.50 -17.70
C VAL A 254 -19.56 10.36 -18.95
N SER A 255 -18.64 11.33 -18.90
CA SER A 255 -18.40 12.29 -19.97
C SER A 255 -17.04 12.96 -19.82
N GLY A 256 -16.75 13.86 -20.76
CA GLY A 256 -15.57 14.71 -20.71
C GLY A 256 -14.51 14.28 -21.70
N LYS A 257 -13.48 15.11 -21.76
CA LYS A 257 -12.28 14.89 -22.56
C LYS A 257 -11.16 15.68 -21.93
N PHE A 258 -9.96 15.14 -22.05
CA PHE A 258 -8.77 15.84 -21.59
C PHE A 258 -8.58 17.17 -22.29
N ASN A 259 -8.20 18.17 -21.51
CA ASN A 259 -7.63 19.42 -22.01
C ASN A 259 -6.38 19.67 -21.16
N GLN A 260 -5.28 20.00 -21.83
CA GLN A 260 -4.04 20.37 -21.16
C GLN A 260 -4.28 21.51 -20.17
N ASN A 261 -3.71 21.38 -18.98
CA ASN A 261 -3.87 22.35 -17.92
C ASN A 261 -2.54 22.59 -17.18
N ILE A 262 -2.61 23.29 -16.05
CA ILE A 262 -1.44 23.64 -15.28
C ILE A 262 -0.82 22.44 -14.54
N GLU A 263 -1.55 21.37 -14.26
CA GLU A 263 -1.04 20.22 -13.51
C GLU A 263 -0.56 19.12 -14.45
N THR A 264 -1.37 18.83 -15.47
CA THR A 264 -1.14 17.74 -16.40
C THR A 264 -1.00 18.22 -17.85
N SER A 265 0.03 17.71 -18.50
CA SER A 265 0.40 18.05 -19.88
C SER A 265 -0.24 17.15 -20.93
N ASP A 266 -0.61 15.93 -20.54
CA ASP A 266 -1.18 14.92 -21.43
C ASP A 266 -1.99 13.87 -20.63
N SER A 267 -2.84 13.10 -21.32
CA SER A 267 -3.55 11.94 -20.78
C SER A 267 -3.67 10.85 -21.83
N ALA A 268 -3.43 9.59 -21.45
CA ALA A 268 -3.47 8.48 -22.39
C ALA A 268 -3.80 7.16 -21.70
N TYR A 269 -4.32 6.22 -22.51
CA TYR A 269 -4.67 4.88 -22.08
C TYR A 269 -3.56 3.89 -22.45
N PHE A 270 -3.08 3.13 -21.48
CA PHE A 270 -1.94 2.21 -21.64
C PHE A 270 -2.32 0.76 -21.34
N THR A 271 -1.74 -0.18 -22.09
CA THR A 271 -1.76 -1.60 -21.71
C THR A 271 -0.68 -1.86 -20.67
N LEU A 272 -0.81 -2.97 -19.93
CA LEU A 272 0.16 -3.37 -18.92
C LEU A 272 1.57 -3.61 -19.51
N ASP A 273 1.65 -4.14 -20.73
CA ASP A 273 2.92 -4.43 -21.41
C ASP A 273 3.59 -3.19 -22.04
N ASN A 274 2.87 -2.06 -22.09
CA ASN A 274 3.36 -0.83 -22.71
C ASN A 274 3.14 0.38 -21.79
N LEU A 275 3.48 0.23 -20.51
CA LEU A 275 3.40 1.31 -19.53
C LEU A 275 4.49 2.37 -19.81
N PRO A 276 4.16 3.67 -19.61
CA PRO A 276 5.11 4.76 -19.77
C PRO A 276 6.07 4.86 -18.58
N ASN A 277 6.94 5.87 -18.57
CA ASN A 277 7.78 6.18 -17.42
C ASN A 277 6.91 6.66 -16.24
N LEU A 278 6.81 5.86 -15.18
CA LEU A 278 5.90 6.09 -14.06
C LEU A 278 6.48 7.03 -13.00
N SER A 279 5.59 7.81 -12.38
CA SER A 279 5.86 8.56 -11.17
C SER A 279 5.81 7.62 -9.96
N LEU A 280 6.94 6.98 -9.63
CA LEU A 280 7.02 5.91 -8.61
C LEU A 280 6.59 6.35 -7.21
N GLY A 281 6.62 7.66 -6.92
CA GLY A 281 6.10 8.22 -5.67
C GLY A 281 4.57 8.24 -5.57
N LYS A 282 3.87 8.13 -6.71
CA LYS A 282 2.40 8.16 -6.83
C LYS A 282 1.82 6.79 -7.15
N ASN A 283 2.47 6.01 -8.01
CA ASN A 283 2.09 4.63 -8.33
C ASN A 283 3.27 3.81 -8.86
N THR A 284 3.37 2.55 -8.44
CA THR A 284 4.33 1.57 -8.97
C THR A 284 3.72 0.71 -10.06
N LYS A 285 4.56 -0.07 -10.75
CA LYS A 285 4.09 -1.07 -11.72
C LYS A 285 3.22 -2.12 -11.03
N GLU A 286 3.60 -2.58 -9.84
CA GLU A 286 2.88 -3.56 -9.04
C GLU A 286 1.49 -3.05 -8.62
N GLN A 287 1.37 -1.77 -8.29
CA GLN A 287 0.07 -1.13 -8.01
C GLN A 287 -0.80 -1.03 -9.28
N ILE A 288 -0.20 -0.83 -10.46
CA ILE A 288 -0.94 -0.87 -11.72
C ILE A 288 -1.38 -2.31 -12.06
N GLU A 289 -0.51 -3.31 -11.89
CA GLU A 289 -0.84 -4.74 -12.04
C GLU A 289 -2.04 -5.12 -11.16
N LEU A 290 -2.04 -4.68 -9.90
CA LEU A 290 -3.16 -4.82 -8.97
C LEU A 290 -4.46 -4.21 -9.52
N CYS A 291 -4.40 -3.02 -10.11
CA CYS A 291 -5.57 -2.37 -10.71
C CYS A 291 -6.12 -3.17 -11.91
N PHE A 292 -5.24 -3.73 -12.75
CA PHE A 292 -5.65 -4.60 -13.86
C PHE A 292 -6.28 -5.91 -13.36
N ALA A 293 -5.73 -6.51 -12.31
CA ALA A 293 -6.29 -7.72 -11.69
C ALA A 293 -7.69 -7.43 -11.13
N ALA A 294 -7.83 -6.35 -10.37
CA ALA A 294 -9.10 -5.93 -9.81
C ALA A 294 -10.15 -5.62 -10.88
N TYR A 295 -9.76 -4.96 -11.97
CA TYR A 295 -10.67 -4.67 -13.09
C TYR A 295 -11.22 -5.94 -13.76
N LYS A 296 -10.40 -6.98 -13.90
CA LYS A 296 -10.80 -8.26 -14.54
C LYS A 296 -11.64 -9.15 -13.62
N ASP A 297 -11.50 -9.04 -12.30
CA ASP A 297 -12.27 -9.80 -11.34
C ASP A 297 -13.51 -9.02 -10.88
N LYS A 298 -14.71 -9.51 -11.19
CA LYS A 298 -15.97 -8.89 -10.75
C LYS A 298 -16.24 -9.05 -9.25
N ASN A 299 -15.65 -10.04 -8.61
CA ASN A 299 -15.82 -10.35 -7.19
C ASN A 299 -14.62 -9.91 -6.35
N TRP A 300 -13.81 -9.00 -6.88
CA TRP A 300 -12.61 -8.47 -6.24
C TRP A 300 -12.85 -8.10 -4.77
N ILE A 301 -12.00 -8.63 -3.91
CA ILE A 301 -11.91 -8.22 -2.51
C ILE A 301 -10.83 -7.13 -2.43
N PRO A 302 -11.04 -6.01 -1.74
CA PRO A 302 -10.00 -4.99 -1.63
C PRO A 302 -8.71 -5.49 -0.96
N VAL A 303 -7.56 -5.24 -1.57
CA VAL A 303 -6.24 -5.48 -0.94
C VAL A 303 -5.96 -4.36 0.06
N ILE A 304 -5.62 -4.72 1.30
CA ILE A 304 -5.42 -3.78 2.40
C ILE A 304 -4.15 -4.22 3.15
N ASP A 305 -3.25 -3.27 3.40
CA ASP A 305 -1.99 -3.50 4.14
C ASP A 305 -2.16 -3.62 5.66
#